data_AF-A0A939LXS0-F1
#
_entry.id   AF-A0A939LXS0-F1
#
_cell.length_a   1.000
_cell.length_b   1.000
_cell.length_c   1.000
_cell.angle_alpha   90.00
_cell.angle_beta   90.00
_cell.angle_gamma   90.00
#
_symmetry.space_group_name_H-M   'P 1'
#
loop_
_entity.id
_entity.type
_entity.pdbx_description
1 polymer ?
#
loop_
_entity_poly.entity_id
_entity_poly.type
_entity_poly.pdbx_seq_one_letter_code
_entity_poly.pdbx_strand_id
1 'polypeptide(L)'
;MPFITTVETATDGHTGHAPLRLRRPTLPAAVAAVGELAQRLGTTGRERIVHASVLEVDDAENVIRVVELGGCVPTQRVAPRG
;
A
#
# COMPACT_ATOMS: atom_id res chain seq x y z
N MET A 1 7.52 -19.53 -2.14
CA MET A 1 7.50 -18.19 -2.73
C MET A 1 6.81 -17.26 -1.75
N PRO A 2 7.55 -16.39 -1.05
CA PRO A 2 6.97 -15.43 -0.12
C PRO A 2 6.37 -14.23 -0.86
N PHE A 3 5.45 -13.53 -0.19
CA PHE A 3 4.86 -12.29 -0.65
C PHE A 3 5.42 -11.12 0.16
N ILE A 4 5.87 -10.06 -0.51
CA ILE A 4 6.33 -8.81 0.10
C ILE A 4 5.26 -7.76 -0.14
N THR A 5 4.57 -7.35 0.91
CA THR A 5 3.73 -6.15 0.86
C THR A 5 4.62 -4.91 0.82
N THR A 6 4.26 -3.93 0.02
CA THR A 6 4.84 -2.58 -0.04
C THR A 6 3.71 -1.56 0.12
N VAL A 7 3.89 -0.59 1.03
CA VAL A 7 2.88 0.44 1.30
C VAL A 7 3.57 1.79 1.33
N GLU A 8 3.00 2.75 0.62
CA GLU A 8 3.39 4.15 0.64
C GLU A 8 2.32 4.94 1.38
N THR A 9 2.76 5.72 2.37
CA THR A 9 1.88 6.58 3.14
C THR A 9 2.25 8.05 2.94
N ALA A 10 1.24 8.90 3.02
CA ALA A 10 1.39 10.34 3.03
C ALA A 10 0.81 10.90 4.32
N THR A 11 1.56 11.81 4.94
CA THR A 11 1.11 12.62 6.08
C THR A 11 0.90 14.04 5.60
N ASP A 12 -0.05 14.78 6.17
CA ASP A 12 -0.39 16.17 5.76
C ASP A 12 0.86 17.01 5.44
N GLY A 13 1.11 17.27 4.15
CA GLY A 13 2.26 18.05 3.64
C GLY A 13 3.61 17.33 3.48
N HIS A 14 3.73 16.03 3.76
CA HIS A 14 4.95 15.25 3.55
C HIS A 14 4.67 13.84 3.02
N THR A 15 5.11 13.57 1.78
CA THR A 15 5.24 12.19 1.27
C THR A 15 6.48 11.60 1.91
N GLY A 16 6.32 10.87 3.00
CA GLY A 16 7.45 10.64 3.87
C GLY A 16 7.35 9.39 4.69
N HIS A 17 7.13 8.22 4.08
CA HIS A 17 7.55 6.98 4.71
C HIS A 17 8.11 5.99 3.69
N ALA A 18 9.23 5.37 4.09
CA ALA A 18 9.85 4.28 3.35
C ALA A 18 8.84 3.13 3.15
N PRO A 19 8.89 2.42 2.01
CA PRO A 19 7.97 1.34 1.73
C PRO A 19 8.04 0.29 2.83
N LEU A 20 6.94 0.11 3.56
CA LEU A 20 6.84 -0.94 4.57
C LEU A 20 6.87 -2.30 3.88
N ARG A 21 7.99 -3.03 4.04
CA ARG A 21 8.18 -4.38 3.48
C ARG A 21 7.77 -5.44 4.50
N LEU A 22 6.61 -6.07 4.30
CA LEU A 22 6.15 -7.18 5.14
C LEU A 22 6.19 -8.49 4.36
N ARG A 23 7.02 -9.42 4.82
CA ARG A 23 7.07 -10.78 4.26
C ARG A 23 5.94 -11.63 4.84
N ARG A 24 5.08 -12.17 3.97
CA ARG A 24 3.97 -13.04 4.33
C ARG A 24 4.00 -14.35 3.52
N PRO A 25 3.57 -15.47 4.11
CA PRO A 25 3.61 -16.77 3.45
C PRO A 25 2.55 -16.92 2.35
N THR A 26 1.50 -16.10 2.37
CA THR A 26 0.38 -16.20 1.42
C THR A 26 -0.13 -14.81 1.01
N LEU A 27 -0.65 -14.69 -0.21
CA LEU A 27 -1.27 -13.47 -0.74
C LEU A 27 -2.43 -12.98 0.14
N PRO A 28 -3.38 -13.81 0.62
CA PRO A 28 -4.45 -13.35 1.50
C PRO A 28 -3.94 -12.74 2.81
N ALA A 29 -2.87 -13.29 3.39
CA ALA A 29 -2.27 -12.73 4.61
C ALA A 29 -1.56 -11.39 4.33
N ALA A 30 -0.95 -11.24 3.15
CA ALA A 30 -0.37 -9.97 2.70
C ALA A 30 -1.44 -8.89 2.53
N VAL A 31 -2.57 -9.24 1.90
CA VAL A 31 -3.71 -8.34 1.68
C VAL A 31 -4.38 -7.96 3.01
N ALA A 32 -4.62 -8.91 3.90
CA ALA A 32 -5.21 -8.65 5.22
C ALA A 32 -4.37 -7.67 6.04
N ALA A 33 -3.04 -7.83 6.04
CA ALA A 33 -2.12 -6.92 6.72
C ALA A 33 -2.18 -5.49 6.17
N VAL A 34 -2.36 -5.32 4.85
CA VAL A 34 -2.58 -4.00 4.24
C VAL A 34 -3.91 -3.42 4.69
N GLY A 35 -4.98 -4.22 4.70
CA GLY A 35 -6.30 -3.78 5.16
C GLY A 35 -6.31 -3.35 6.63
N GLU A 36 -5.60 -4.07 7.50
CA GLU A 36 -5.43 -3.68 8.91
C GLU A 36 -4.63 -2.38 9.04
N LEU A 37 -3.54 -2.24 8.28
CA LEU A 37 -2.76 -1.01 8.26
C LEU A 37 -3.58 0.19 7.75
N ALA A 38 -4.36 -0.01 6.68
CA ALA A 38 -5.26 0.99 6.13
C ALA A 38 -6.28 1.48 7.17
N GLN A 39 -6.88 0.54 7.91
CA GLN A 39 -7.81 0.85 8.99
C GLN A 39 -7.13 1.64 10.12
N ARG A 40 -5.92 1.23 10.55
CA ARG A 40 -5.17 1.92 11.62
C ARG A 40 -4.75 3.34 11.21
N LEU A 41 -4.37 3.54 9.96
CA LEU A 41 -3.99 4.87 9.47
C LEU A 41 -5.24 5.75 9.29
N GLY A 42 -6.32 5.17 8.75
CA GLY A 42 -7.62 5.85 8.60
C GLY A 42 -8.22 6.33 9.92
N THR A 43 -7.97 5.64 11.05
CA THR A 43 -8.42 6.10 12.37
C THR A 43 -7.56 7.22 12.96
N THR A 44 -6.31 7.36 12.51
CA THR A 44 -5.37 8.36 13.05
C THR A 44 -5.52 9.72 12.37
N GLY A 45 -6.14 9.77 11.18
CA GLY A 45 -6.56 11.00 10.49
C GLY A 45 -5.45 11.89 9.93
N ARG A 46 -4.18 11.62 10.27
CA ARG A 46 -3.00 12.36 9.79
C ARG A 46 -2.25 11.66 8.67
N GLU A 47 -2.32 10.34 8.62
CA GLU A 47 -1.62 9.48 7.68
C GLU A 47 -2.63 8.73 6.81
N ARG A 48 -2.38 8.68 5.50
CA ARG A 48 -3.19 7.91 4.55
C ARG A 48 -2.31 7.02 3.68
N ILE A 49 -2.79 5.83 3.37
CA ILE A 49 -2.18 5.01 2.32
C ILE A 49 -2.50 5.66 0.98
N VAL A 50 -1.47 5.99 0.22
CA VAL A 50 -1.60 6.52 -1.15
C VAL A 50 -1.39 5.43 -2.20
N HIS A 51 -0.56 4.43 -1.87
CA HIS A 51 -0.28 3.31 -2.74
C HIS A 51 0.00 2.05 -1.90
N ALA A 52 -0.48 0.91 -2.36
CA ALA A 52 -0.19 -0.38 -1.76
C ALA A 52 -0.08 -1.45 -2.84
N SER A 53 0.95 -2.28 -2.76
CA SER A 53 1.24 -3.34 -3.73
C SER A 53 1.81 -4.57 -3.01
N VAL A 54 1.43 -5.76 -3.46
CA VAL A 54 1.99 -7.03 -2.98
C VAL A 54 2.85 -7.63 -4.09
N LEU A 55 4.11 -7.86 -3.78
CA LEU A 55 5.10 -8.48 -4.66
C LEU A 55 5.19 -9.96 -4.32
N GLU A 56 4.91 -10.83 -5.29
CA GLU A 56 5.30 -12.24 -5.19
C GLU A 56 6.77 -12.34 -5.56
N VAL A 57 7.59 -12.94 -4.69
CA VAL A 57 9.03 -13.07 -4.93
C VAL A 57 9.47 -14.53 -4.91
N ASP A 58 10.55 -14.83 -5.63
CA ASP A 58 11.22 -16.12 -5.56
C ASP A 58 12.14 -16.21 -4.33
N ASP A 59 12.86 -17.33 -4.20
CA ASP A 59 13.77 -17.57 -3.07
C ASP A 59 14.95 -16.59 -3.04
N ALA A 60 15.38 -16.10 -4.21
CA ALA A 60 16.40 -15.07 -4.35
C ALA A 60 15.85 -13.62 -4.33
N GLU A 61 14.62 -13.42 -3.86
CA GLU A 61 13.95 -12.11 -3.74
C GLU A 61 13.68 -11.35 -5.04
N ASN A 62 13.77 -12.01 -6.20
CA ASN A 62 13.36 -11.42 -7.46
C ASN A 62 11.84 -11.38 -7.54
N VAL A 63 11.31 -10.27 -8.05
CA VAL A 63 9.88 -10.07 -8.22
C VAL A 63 9.39 -10.94 -9.38
N ILE A 64 8.50 -11.89 -9.08
CA ILE A 64 7.82 -12.74 -10.05
C ILE A 64 6.52 -12.05 -10.51
N ARG A 65 5.79 -11.43 -9.58
CA ARG A 65 4.49 -10.80 -9.84
C ARG A 65 4.26 -9.59 -8.94
N VAL A 66 3.57 -8.58 -9.48
CA VAL A 66 3.06 -7.44 -8.72
C VAL A 66 1.54 -7.50 -8.70
N VAL A 67 0.96 -7.36 -7.51
CA VAL A 67 -0.49 -7.24 -7.30
C VAL A 67 -0.73 -5.87 -6.68
N GLU A 68 -1.20 -4.93 -7.49
CA GLU A 68 -1.58 -3.60 -7.00
C GLU A 68 -2.87 -3.70 -6.20
N LEU A 69 -2.80 -3.30 -4.93
CA LEU A 69 -3.94 -3.16 -4.04
C LEU A 69 -4.37 -1.71 -4.14
N GLY A 70 -5.15 -1.41 -5.18
CA GLY A 70 -5.52 -0.05 -5.57
C GLY A 70 -5.74 0.87 -4.37
N GLY A 71 -4.94 1.93 -4.30
CA GLY A 71 -5.21 3.04 -3.39
C GLY A 71 -6.49 3.72 -3.84
N CYS A 72 -7.40 4.01 -2.91
CA CYS A 72 -8.44 4.99 -3.17
C CYS A 72 -7.76 6.30 -3.58
N VAL A 73 -7.60 6.52 -4.88
CA VAL A 73 -7.58 7.87 -5.44
C VAL A 73 -8.93 8.46 -5.04
N PRO A 74 -9.00 9.48 -4.17
CA PRO A 74 -10.13 10.38 -4.29
C PRO A 74 -10.02 10.90 -5.71
N THR A 75 -10.97 10.49 -6.55
CA THR A 75 -11.21 11.05 -7.87
C THR A 75 -10.91 12.53 -7.78
N GLN A 76 -9.87 12.94 -8.48
CA GLN A 76 -9.47 14.32 -8.71
C GLN A 76 -10.75 15.14 -8.83
N ARG A 77 -11.00 16.02 -7.86
CA ARG A 77 -12.06 17.02 -7.96
C ARG A 77 -11.63 17.94 -9.09
N VAL A 78 -12.00 17.59 -10.32
CA VAL A 78 -11.91 18.50 -11.45
C VAL A 78 -12.94 19.58 -11.14
N ALA A 79 -12.47 20.66 -10.51
CA ALA A 79 -13.23 21.89 -10.47
C ALA A 79 -13.49 22.29 -11.94
N PRO A 80 -14.74 22.50 -12.37
CA PRO A 80 -14.96 23.15 -13.66
C PRO A 80 -14.31 24.53 -13.58
N ARG A 81 -13.31 24.76 -14.43
CA ARG A 81 -12.87 26.10 -14.77
C ARG A 81 -13.90 26.68 -15.72
N GLY A 82 -14.49 27.82 -15.34
CA GLY A 82 -15.24 28.70 -16.23
C GLY A 82 -16.72 28.45 -16.24
#